data_AF-A0A6N4V492-F1
#
_entry.id   AF-A0A6N4V492-F1
#
_cell.length_a   1.000
_cell.length_b   1.000
_cell.length_c   1.000
_cell.angle_alpha   90.00
_cell.angle_beta   90.00
_cell.angle_gamma   90.00
#
_symmetry.space_group_name_H-M   'P 1'
#
loop_
_entity.id
_entity.type
_entity.pdbx_description
1 polymer ?
#
loop_
_entity_poly.entity_id
_entity_poly.type
_entity_poly.pdbx_seq_one_letter_code
_entity_poly.pdbx_strand_id
1 'polypeptide(L)'
;MTEPAVCDDDVVVAASDDAAEIAGPQLPVYEIHADRIGELETRIDKANRRLARAGSSERFTYTAEPFTREVSSNGGIAQYIPMQRITLSAPEITVPGYTFVAGLTREEGGMIVRTAPGQNLDGWTRPEDHHCDYCGKTRHRSTSYVVRKDATGEIIQIGKSCLRPFLGVTPAGLWTLTLAPEELLPAGEDSGYFGGRIPVVYPIRQLLAMAWAVSDGGTKFITATQARDSWKPISSTGQIALYVWHWEPIGRNAEKERPYIDAMRAAATQVSDDIVDELLAGAQTLDPNHDYGANMAAALAGENVTARSVGLVVSLIAVRNRVLRKDAEVKAHAQAVAASEWIGQPKDKLTDLEVTVQTVLYVDGYSYNSTDTIVVMRTADGHVLKWKASGRHNEIEQGASYHLDRATVKEHGEYRGIKQTTVIRCKLTPVAEAAA
;
A
#
# COMPACT_ATOMS: atom_id res chain seq x y z
N MET A 1 -58.95 41.55 20.42
CA MET A 1 -58.43 42.53 19.45
C MET A 1 -57.12 43.05 20.02
N THR A 2 -56.05 42.88 19.23
CA THR A 2 -54.74 43.58 19.28
C THR A 2 -53.89 43.55 20.56
N GLU A 3 -52.76 42.82 20.43
CA GLU A 3 -51.39 43.07 20.93
C GLU A 3 -51.04 44.53 21.33
N PRO A 4 -50.04 44.73 22.22
CA PRO A 4 -48.66 44.84 21.72
C PRO A 4 -47.54 44.17 22.55
N ALA A 5 -46.46 43.95 21.79
CA ALA A 5 -45.09 43.52 22.09
C ALA A 5 -44.46 43.99 23.42
N VAL A 6 -43.71 43.08 24.04
CA VAL A 6 -42.64 43.38 24.99
C VAL A 6 -41.42 42.55 24.59
N CYS A 7 -40.33 43.29 24.39
CA CYS A 7 -38.95 42.89 24.19
C CYS A 7 -38.34 42.34 25.48
N ASP A 8 -37.51 41.31 25.38
CA ASP A 8 -36.36 41.11 26.27
C ASP A 8 -35.29 40.27 25.54
N ASP A 9 -34.22 40.97 25.18
CA ASP A 9 -32.90 40.46 24.84
C ASP A 9 -32.14 40.24 26.15
N ASP A 10 -31.73 39.01 26.44
CA ASP A 10 -30.67 38.72 27.41
C ASP A 10 -29.56 37.93 26.71
N VAL A 11 -28.73 38.65 25.96
CA VAL A 11 -27.42 38.17 25.50
C VAL A 11 -26.36 38.69 26.45
N VAL A 12 -25.92 37.81 27.36
CA VAL A 12 -24.71 38.01 28.16
C VAL A 12 -23.50 37.80 27.25
N VAL A 13 -22.98 38.87 26.65
CA VAL A 13 -21.66 38.85 26.00
C VAL A 13 -20.61 39.15 27.06
N ALA A 14 -20.01 38.10 27.61
CA ALA A 14 -18.77 38.22 28.36
C ALA A 14 -17.64 38.46 27.36
N ALA A 15 -16.97 39.60 27.50
CA ALA A 15 -15.73 39.90 26.82
C ALA A 15 -14.64 38.91 27.25
N SER A 16 -14.06 38.19 26.29
CA SER A 16 -12.71 37.64 26.43
C SER A 16 -11.82 38.34 25.41
N ASP A 17 -10.79 38.98 25.95
CA ASP A 17 -9.66 39.57 25.23
C ASP A 17 -8.98 38.51 24.34
N ASP A 18 -9.43 38.39 23.09
CA ASP A 18 -8.61 37.79 22.04
C ASP A 18 -7.77 38.91 21.42
N ALA A 19 -6.56 39.07 21.97
CA ALA A 19 -5.48 39.75 21.29
C ALA A 19 -5.23 39.01 19.97
N ALA A 20 -5.81 39.52 18.89
CA ALA A 20 -5.51 39.08 17.54
C ALA A 20 -4.01 39.29 17.30
N GLU A 21 -3.24 38.21 17.39
CA GLU A 21 -1.92 38.13 16.80
C GLU A 21 -2.05 38.58 15.35
N ILE A 22 -1.47 39.73 15.03
CA ILE A 22 -1.33 40.20 13.66
C ILE A 22 -0.37 39.22 12.99
N ALA A 23 -0.92 38.16 12.41
CA ALA A 23 -0.17 37.18 11.66
C ALA A 23 0.61 37.92 10.57
N GLY A 24 1.95 37.85 10.67
CA GLY A 24 2.82 38.32 9.59
C GLY A 24 2.45 37.64 8.27
N PRO A 25 2.88 38.21 7.12
CA PRO A 25 2.45 37.72 5.82
C PRO A 25 2.76 36.22 5.67
N GLN A 26 1.71 35.42 5.56
CA GLN A 26 1.82 33.97 5.41
C GLN A 26 2.55 33.67 4.10
N LEU A 27 3.63 32.90 4.19
CA LEU A 27 4.32 32.38 3.02
C LEU A 27 3.36 31.50 2.21
N PRO A 28 3.45 31.53 0.87
CA PRO A 28 2.54 30.77 0.03
C PRO A 28 2.76 29.27 0.24
N VAL A 29 1.63 28.56 0.35
CA VAL A 29 1.57 27.11 0.55
C VAL A 29 1.06 26.45 -0.72
N TYR A 30 1.77 25.43 -1.18
CA TYR A 30 1.50 24.69 -2.41
C TYR A 30 1.39 23.20 -2.11
N GLU A 31 0.61 22.47 -2.90
CA GLU A 31 0.49 21.01 -2.75
C GLU A 31 0.94 20.34 -4.04
N ILE A 32 1.96 19.50 -3.97
CA ILE A 32 2.53 18.77 -5.11
C ILE A 32 2.55 17.26 -4.84
N HIS A 33 2.65 16.44 -5.87
CA HIS A 33 2.87 15.00 -5.70
C HIS A 33 4.23 14.72 -5.04
N ALA A 34 4.27 13.71 -4.16
CA ALA A 34 5.47 13.38 -3.40
C ALA A 34 6.67 12.96 -4.27
N ASP A 35 6.43 12.38 -5.45
CA ASP A 35 7.47 11.98 -6.40
C ASP A 35 8.12 13.17 -7.15
N ARG A 36 7.52 14.36 -7.08
CA ARG A 36 8.02 15.58 -7.73
C ARG A 36 8.95 16.42 -6.85
N ILE A 37 9.22 15.99 -5.61
CA ILE A 37 10.10 16.73 -4.70
C ILE A 37 11.51 16.92 -5.29
N GLY A 38 12.07 15.91 -5.97
CA GLY A 38 13.37 16.03 -6.63
C GLY A 38 13.39 17.01 -7.83
N GLU A 39 12.25 17.17 -8.52
CA GLU A 39 12.12 18.17 -9.58
C GLU A 39 12.06 19.59 -8.98
N LEU A 40 11.31 19.78 -7.88
CA LEU A 40 11.27 21.03 -7.12
C LEU A 40 12.69 21.42 -6.63
N GLU A 41 13.39 20.48 -5.98
CA GLU A 41 14.77 20.67 -5.51
C GLU A 41 15.68 21.14 -6.65
N THR A 42 15.58 20.51 -7.82
CA THR A 42 16.37 20.88 -9.01
C THR A 42 16.06 22.31 -9.51
N ARG A 43 14.80 22.74 -9.47
CA ARG A 43 14.39 24.09 -9.88
C ARG A 43 14.86 25.15 -8.88
N ILE A 44 14.70 24.89 -7.59
CA ILE A 44 15.24 25.72 -6.49
C ILE A 44 16.76 25.86 -6.62
N ASP A 45 17.46 24.77 -6.89
CA ASP A 45 18.89 24.76 -7.11
C ASP A 45 19.33 25.68 -8.26
N LYS A 46 18.61 25.63 -9.39
CA LYS A 46 18.88 26.51 -10.54
C LYS A 46 18.64 27.97 -10.19
N ALA A 47 17.56 28.27 -9.48
CA ALA A 47 17.24 29.61 -8.99
C ALA A 47 18.34 30.14 -8.05
N ASN A 48 18.79 29.30 -7.11
CA ASN A 48 19.86 29.61 -6.16
C ASN A 48 21.22 29.79 -6.84
N ARG A 49 21.56 28.98 -7.86
CA ARG A 49 22.76 29.20 -8.69
C ARG A 49 22.70 30.54 -9.43
N ARG A 50 21.51 30.96 -9.88
CA ARG A 50 21.31 32.28 -10.51
C ARG A 50 21.50 33.41 -9.50
N LEU A 51 21.02 33.25 -8.27
CA LEU A 51 21.25 34.19 -7.16
C LEU A 51 22.73 34.31 -6.82
N ALA A 52 23.44 33.19 -6.72
CA ALA A 52 24.88 33.16 -6.45
C ALA A 52 25.69 33.88 -7.55
N ARG A 53 25.37 33.64 -8.84
CA ARG A 53 26.00 34.36 -9.96
C ARG A 53 25.71 35.86 -9.96
N ALA A 54 24.57 36.26 -9.41
CA ALA A 54 24.21 37.67 -9.25
C ALA A 54 24.85 38.32 -8.01
N GLY A 55 25.59 37.57 -7.18
CA GLY A 55 26.25 38.07 -5.99
C GLY A 55 25.37 38.16 -4.74
N SER A 56 24.18 37.54 -4.73
CA SER A 56 23.31 37.50 -3.55
C SER A 56 23.76 36.41 -2.56
N SER A 57 23.69 36.68 -1.25
CA SER A 57 23.79 35.67 -0.19
C SER A 57 22.46 34.94 0.05
N GLU A 58 21.34 35.57 -0.30
CA GLU A 58 19.98 35.06 -0.06
C GLU A 58 19.63 33.87 -0.96
N ARG A 59 18.79 32.96 -0.46
CA ARG A 59 18.44 31.71 -1.16
C ARG A 59 16.96 31.38 -0.99
N PHE A 60 16.38 30.76 -2.02
CA PHE A 60 15.12 30.05 -1.88
C PHE A 60 15.34 28.80 -1.03
N THR A 61 14.45 28.59 -0.08
CA THR A 61 14.34 27.42 0.80
C THR A 61 12.89 26.95 0.83
N TYR A 62 12.65 25.75 1.33
CA TYR A 62 11.29 25.23 1.51
C TYR A 62 11.18 24.32 2.72
N THR A 63 9.98 24.22 3.26
CA THR A 63 9.57 23.13 4.15
C THR A 63 8.57 22.25 3.43
N ALA A 64 8.65 20.94 3.65
CA ALA A 64 7.74 19.96 3.08
C ALA A 64 7.09 19.12 4.17
N GLU A 65 5.76 19.07 4.18
CA GLU A 65 4.97 18.23 5.05
C GLU A 65 4.28 17.13 4.22
N PRO A 66 4.60 15.84 4.44
CA PRO A 66 3.97 14.76 3.70
C PRO A 66 2.54 14.54 4.18
N PHE A 67 1.62 14.33 3.24
CA PHE A 67 0.26 13.92 3.56
C PHE A 67 -0.31 13.00 2.48
N THR A 68 -1.44 12.37 2.77
CA THR A 68 -2.17 11.55 1.79
C THR A 68 -3.46 12.27 1.43
N ARG A 69 -3.70 12.48 0.13
CA ARG A 69 -4.96 13.02 -0.37
C ARG A 69 -5.87 11.88 -0.80
N GLU A 70 -7.09 11.90 -0.29
CA GLU A 70 -8.17 11.04 -0.74
C GLU A 70 -8.84 11.65 -1.98
N VAL A 71 -9.00 10.85 -3.04
CA VAL A 71 -9.67 11.26 -4.27
C VAL A 71 -10.74 10.23 -4.61
N SER A 72 -11.98 10.68 -4.75
CA SER A 72 -13.08 9.83 -5.18
C SER A 72 -12.94 9.48 -6.66
N SER A 73 -12.78 8.19 -6.97
CA SER A 73 -12.92 7.70 -8.35
C SER A 73 -14.41 7.61 -8.72
N ASN A 74 -14.72 7.70 -10.01
CA ASN A 74 -16.04 7.40 -10.57
C ASN A 74 -16.52 5.98 -10.22
N GLY A 75 -15.59 5.08 -9.87
CA GLY A 75 -15.88 3.75 -9.34
C GLY A 75 -16.38 3.73 -7.89
N GLY A 76 -16.42 4.84 -7.16
CA GLY A 76 -16.92 4.87 -5.78
C GLY A 76 -15.95 4.33 -4.72
N ILE A 77 -14.71 4.05 -5.09
CA ILE A 77 -13.62 3.77 -4.13
C ILE A 77 -12.71 5.00 -4.05
N ALA A 78 -12.35 5.33 -2.80
CA ALA A 78 -11.34 6.31 -2.47
C ALA A 78 -9.95 5.86 -2.97
N GLN A 79 -9.30 6.71 -3.74
CA GLN A 79 -7.89 6.57 -4.09
C GLN A 79 -7.04 7.42 -3.16
N TYR A 80 -5.91 6.89 -2.74
CA TYR A 80 -5.00 7.57 -1.81
C TYR A 80 -3.72 7.94 -2.54
N ILE A 81 -3.45 9.24 -2.60
CA ILE A 81 -2.31 9.80 -3.34
C ILE A 81 -1.35 10.45 -2.35
N PRO A 82 -0.05 10.07 -2.35
CA PRO A 82 0.96 10.71 -1.54
C PRO A 82 1.29 12.10 -2.10
N MET A 83 1.13 13.11 -1.25
CA MET A 83 1.31 14.52 -1.55
C MET A 83 2.34 15.14 -0.60
N GLN A 84 2.86 16.30 -0.98
CA GLN A 84 3.72 17.15 -0.17
C GLN A 84 3.13 18.55 -0.13
N ARG A 85 2.91 19.06 1.08
CA ARG A 85 2.57 20.47 1.30
C ARG A 85 3.86 21.25 1.44
N ILE A 86 4.12 22.12 0.47
CA ILE A 86 5.34 22.90 0.34
C ILE A 86 5.06 24.34 0.75
N THR A 87 5.83 24.84 1.70
CA THR A 87 5.91 26.28 1.99
C THR A 87 7.22 26.79 1.41
N LEU A 88 7.14 27.66 0.39
CA LEU A 88 8.32 28.24 -0.24
C LEU A 88 8.69 29.56 0.43
N SER A 89 9.96 29.71 0.80
CA SER A 89 10.48 31.01 1.19
C SER A 89 10.71 31.90 -0.04
N ALA A 90 10.71 33.20 0.19
CA ALA A 90 11.09 34.17 -0.81
C ALA A 90 12.29 34.96 -0.28
N PRO A 91 13.44 34.95 -0.98
CA PRO A 91 14.63 35.67 -0.55
C PRO A 91 14.38 37.17 -0.54
N GLU A 92 14.77 37.83 0.54
CA GLU A 92 14.65 39.27 0.68
C GLU A 92 15.70 39.99 -0.19
N ILE A 93 15.37 41.19 -0.66
CA ILE A 93 16.32 42.02 -1.41
C ILE A 93 16.36 43.37 -0.74
N THR A 94 17.49 43.68 -0.11
CA THR A 94 17.71 44.95 0.58
C THR A 94 18.89 45.69 -0.03
N VAL A 95 18.78 47.00 -0.10
CA VAL A 95 19.86 47.91 -0.51
C VAL A 95 19.91 49.06 0.50
N PRO A 96 21.10 49.55 0.91
CA PRO A 96 21.19 50.62 1.89
C PRO A 96 20.38 51.87 1.49
N GLY A 97 19.44 52.28 2.35
CA GLY A 97 18.60 53.48 2.18
C GLY A 97 17.32 53.28 1.35
N TYR A 98 17.12 52.09 0.77
CA TYR A 98 15.95 51.76 -0.01
C TYR A 98 15.49 50.32 0.24
N THR A 99 14.22 50.18 0.61
CA THR A 99 13.55 48.87 0.71
C THR A 99 12.83 48.55 -0.59
N PHE A 100 13.04 47.35 -1.15
CA PHE A 100 12.27 46.89 -2.29
C PHE A 100 10.86 46.48 -1.86
N VAL A 101 9.84 47.08 -2.49
CA VAL A 101 8.44 46.85 -2.13
C VAL A 101 7.76 45.90 -3.09
N ALA A 102 7.93 46.07 -4.40
CA ALA A 102 7.26 45.22 -5.38
C ALA A 102 7.95 45.19 -6.74
N GLY A 103 7.78 44.09 -7.48
CA GLY A 103 7.98 44.01 -8.92
C GLY A 103 6.69 44.29 -9.69
N LEU A 104 6.78 45.04 -10.78
CA LEU A 104 5.67 45.32 -11.69
C LEU A 104 5.94 44.66 -13.03
N THR A 105 4.98 43.87 -13.52
CA THR A 105 5.02 43.24 -14.84
C THR A 105 3.77 43.64 -15.62
N ARG A 106 3.93 44.10 -16.86
CA ARG A 106 2.79 44.42 -17.73
C ARG A 106 2.34 43.18 -18.49
N GLU A 107 1.08 42.83 -18.31
CA GLU A 107 0.36 41.81 -19.08
C GLU A 107 -0.70 42.46 -19.98
N GLU A 108 -1.35 41.67 -20.84
CA GLU A 108 -2.39 42.13 -21.76
C GLU A 108 -3.58 42.79 -21.02
N GLY A 109 -3.93 42.28 -19.83
CA GLY A 109 -5.00 42.80 -18.98
C GLY A 109 -4.61 43.93 -18.02
N GLY A 110 -3.35 44.40 -18.04
CA GLY A 110 -2.87 45.49 -17.18
C GLY A 110 -1.62 45.15 -16.36
N MET A 111 -1.32 45.98 -15.35
CA MET A 111 -0.15 45.79 -14.49
C MET A 111 -0.40 44.72 -13.43
N ILE A 112 0.46 43.70 -13.38
CA ILE A 112 0.57 42.76 -12.26
C ILE A 112 1.60 43.30 -11.27
N VAL A 113 1.20 43.40 -10.00
CA VAL A 113 2.04 43.80 -8.88
C VAL A 113 2.37 42.56 -8.06
N ARG A 114 3.65 42.28 -7.86
CA ARG A 114 4.15 41.21 -6.97
C ARG A 114 4.92 41.85 -5.84
N THR A 115 4.31 41.86 -4.65
CA THR A 115 4.89 42.51 -3.46
C THR A 115 5.98 41.63 -2.86
N ALA A 116 7.05 42.25 -2.38
CA ALA A 116 8.10 41.58 -1.62
C ALA A 116 7.54 41.03 -0.29
N PRO A 117 8.10 39.96 0.26
CA PRO A 117 7.71 39.44 1.57
C PRO A 117 7.78 40.54 2.65
N GLY A 118 6.82 40.57 3.57
CA GLY A 118 6.81 41.58 4.64
C GLY A 118 6.36 42.98 4.20
N GLN A 119 6.13 43.22 2.90
CA GLN A 119 5.79 44.53 2.38
C GLN A 119 4.31 44.63 1.98
N ASN A 120 3.76 45.85 2.02
CA ASN A 120 2.45 46.18 1.48
C ASN A 120 2.52 47.48 0.65
N LEU A 121 1.46 47.72 -0.12
CA LEU A 121 1.29 48.90 -0.96
C LEU A 121 -0.02 49.63 -0.63
N ASP A 122 -0.38 49.66 0.66
CA ASP A 122 -1.64 50.26 1.09
C ASP A 122 -1.64 51.77 0.79
N GLY A 123 -2.72 52.25 0.16
CA GLY A 123 -2.85 53.64 -0.28
C GLY A 123 -2.02 54.03 -1.51
N TRP A 124 -1.24 53.11 -2.10
CA TRP A 124 -0.54 53.35 -3.36
C TRP A 124 -1.42 53.03 -4.57
N THR A 125 -1.57 54.00 -5.48
CA THR A 125 -2.36 53.83 -6.70
C THR A 125 -1.58 53.04 -7.74
N ARG A 126 -2.16 51.91 -8.19
CA ARG A 126 -1.57 51.09 -9.24
C ARG A 126 -1.48 51.89 -10.56
N PRO A 127 -0.30 51.96 -11.19
CA PRO A 127 -0.10 52.66 -12.44
C PRO A 127 -0.67 51.88 -13.63
N GLU A 128 -1.08 52.59 -14.67
CA GLU A 128 -1.49 51.98 -15.95
C GLU A 128 -0.30 51.74 -16.90
N ASP A 129 0.83 52.42 -16.66
CA ASP A 129 2.02 52.39 -17.50
C ASP A 129 3.33 52.17 -16.71
N HIS A 130 4.41 51.91 -17.44
CA HIS A 130 5.75 51.84 -16.87
C HIS A 130 6.45 53.22 -16.90
N HIS A 131 5.83 54.24 -16.30
CA HIS A 131 6.49 55.48 -15.90
C HIS A 131 7.74 55.20 -15.01
N CYS A 132 8.67 56.14 -14.95
CA CYS A 132 9.88 56.05 -14.13
C CYS A 132 10.13 57.38 -13.42
N ASP A 133 10.07 57.40 -12.10
CA ASP A 133 10.27 58.62 -11.29
C ASP A 133 11.71 59.16 -11.37
N TYR A 134 12.69 58.32 -11.70
CA TYR A 134 14.08 58.75 -11.82
C TYR A 134 14.36 59.53 -13.11
N CYS A 135 13.90 59.02 -14.26
CA CYS A 135 14.22 59.62 -15.56
C CYS A 135 13.04 60.34 -16.21
N GLY A 136 11.85 60.28 -15.61
CA GLY A 136 10.61 60.91 -16.08
C GLY A 136 10.02 60.32 -17.36
N LYS A 137 10.54 59.20 -17.87
CA LYS A 137 10.10 58.63 -19.16
C LYS A 137 9.23 57.39 -18.98
N THR A 138 8.05 57.40 -19.59
CA THR A 138 7.27 56.19 -19.88
C THR A 138 7.90 55.45 -21.06
N ARG A 139 8.21 54.16 -20.87
CA ARG A 139 8.75 53.30 -21.94
C ARG A 139 8.00 51.96 -21.95
N HIS A 140 7.91 51.33 -23.12
CA HIS A 140 7.43 49.95 -23.26
C HIS A 140 8.46 48.93 -22.74
N ARG A 141 8.60 48.87 -21.42
CA ARG A 141 9.38 47.83 -20.72
C ARG A 141 8.43 46.73 -20.25
N SER A 142 8.92 45.51 -20.11
CA SER A 142 8.13 44.42 -19.52
C SER A 142 8.11 44.46 -17.99
N THR A 143 9.05 45.18 -17.38
CA THR A 143 9.27 45.15 -15.94
C THR A 143 9.75 46.49 -15.37
N SER A 144 9.18 46.89 -14.24
CA SER A 144 9.70 47.95 -13.35
C SER A 144 9.63 47.51 -11.88
N TYR A 145 10.23 48.28 -10.99
CA TYR A 145 10.29 47.99 -9.57
C TYR A 145 9.76 49.17 -8.77
N VAL A 146 9.14 48.87 -7.64
CA VAL A 146 8.68 49.85 -6.66
C VAL A 146 9.61 49.74 -5.45
N VAL A 147 10.17 50.87 -5.04
CA VAL A 147 11.05 50.98 -3.87
C VAL A 147 10.50 52.01 -2.90
N ARG A 148 10.74 51.79 -1.61
CA ARG A 148 10.42 52.73 -0.53
C ARG A 148 11.72 53.34 -0.04
N LYS A 149 11.77 54.67 0.05
CA LYS A 149 12.87 55.38 0.71
C LYS A 149 12.80 55.13 2.21
N ASP A 150 13.85 54.58 2.82
CA ASP A 150 13.83 54.26 4.25
C ASP A 150 13.71 55.52 5.11
N ALA A 151 14.31 56.64 4.66
CA ALA A 151 14.33 57.90 5.40
C ALA A 151 13.00 58.67 5.38
N THR A 152 12.18 58.51 4.33
CA THR A 152 10.96 59.32 4.13
C THR A 152 9.68 58.50 4.02
N GLY A 153 9.79 57.18 3.84
CA GLY A 153 8.65 56.30 3.57
C GLY A 153 8.03 56.45 2.17
N GLU A 154 8.52 57.38 1.37
CA GLU A 154 8.03 57.67 0.02
C GLU A 154 8.22 56.47 -0.92
N ILE A 155 7.17 56.12 -1.65
CA ILE A 155 7.14 55.02 -2.61
C ILE A 155 7.38 55.59 -4.01
N ILE A 156 8.36 55.05 -4.72
CA ILE A 156 8.71 55.48 -6.08
C ILE A 156 8.84 54.27 -7.02
N GLN A 157 8.45 54.46 -8.28
CA GLN A 157 8.54 53.49 -9.34
C GLN A 157 9.75 53.75 -10.24
N ILE A 158 10.58 52.73 -10.41
CA ILE A 158 11.83 52.83 -11.15
C ILE A 158 11.92 51.72 -12.20
N GLY A 159 12.24 52.10 -13.43
CA GLY A 159 12.49 51.14 -14.51
C GLY A 159 13.72 50.28 -14.26
N LYS A 160 13.68 49.02 -14.71
CA LYS A 160 14.79 48.05 -14.56
C LYS A 160 16.17 48.60 -14.99
N SER A 161 16.22 49.34 -16.11
CA SER A 161 17.48 49.92 -16.61
C SER A 161 17.93 51.19 -15.86
N CYS A 162 17.01 51.89 -15.20
CA CYS A 162 17.28 53.10 -14.42
C CYS A 162 17.69 52.78 -12.97
N LEU A 163 17.45 51.56 -12.51
CA LEU A 163 17.67 51.16 -11.13
C LEU A 163 19.14 51.21 -10.70
N ARG A 164 20.06 50.73 -11.54
CA ARG A 164 21.51 50.81 -11.25
C ARG A 164 22.01 52.25 -11.19
N PRO A 165 21.69 53.13 -12.17
CA PRO A 165 22.00 54.55 -12.05
C PRO A 165 21.40 55.22 -10.81
N PHE A 166 20.20 54.80 -10.39
CA PHE A 166 19.50 55.38 -9.24
C PHE A 166 20.10 54.95 -7.90
N LEU A 167 20.33 53.64 -7.71
CA LEU A 167 20.84 53.08 -6.45
C LEU A 167 22.36 53.12 -6.35
N GLY A 168 23.07 53.36 -7.45
CA GLY A 168 24.53 53.24 -7.54
C GLY A 168 25.04 51.79 -7.50
N VAL A 169 24.26 50.86 -6.97
CA VAL A 169 24.52 49.42 -6.91
C VAL A 169 23.54 48.65 -7.79
N THR A 170 23.92 47.42 -8.17
CA THR A 170 22.99 46.48 -8.82
C THR A 170 22.49 45.53 -7.74
N PRO A 171 21.23 45.65 -7.27
CA PRO A 171 20.68 44.71 -6.30
C PRO A 171 20.69 43.29 -6.89
N ALA A 172 21.39 42.38 -6.23
CA ALA A 172 21.42 41.00 -6.63
C ALA A 172 20.02 40.37 -6.48
N GLY A 173 19.65 39.47 -7.38
CA GLY A 173 18.41 38.71 -7.24
C GLY A 173 17.12 39.44 -7.61
N LEU A 174 17.14 40.69 -8.06
CA LEU A 174 15.93 41.49 -8.32
C LEU A 174 14.84 40.86 -9.21
N TRP A 175 15.21 39.87 -10.01
CA TRP A 175 14.27 39.07 -10.79
C TRP A 175 13.32 38.21 -9.92
N THR A 176 13.66 37.92 -8.66
CA THR A 176 12.80 37.14 -7.74
C THR A 176 11.53 37.88 -7.35
N LEU A 177 11.55 39.22 -7.31
CA LEU A 177 10.34 40.03 -7.04
C LEU A 177 9.30 39.94 -8.15
N THR A 178 9.71 39.51 -9.34
CA THR A 178 8.84 39.37 -10.50
C THR A 178 8.58 37.93 -10.87
N LEU A 179 9.32 37.00 -10.26
CA LEU A 179 9.14 35.56 -10.38
C LEU A 179 7.92 35.17 -9.54
N ALA A 180 6.92 34.56 -10.15
CA ALA A 180 5.85 33.94 -9.36
C ALA A 180 6.42 32.67 -8.69
N PRO A 181 6.21 32.41 -7.39
CA PRO A 181 6.75 31.21 -6.77
C PRO A 181 6.25 29.91 -7.42
N GLU A 182 5.08 29.95 -8.07
CA GLU A 182 4.52 28.88 -8.90
C GLU A 182 5.46 28.48 -10.05
N GLU A 183 6.29 29.40 -10.56
CA GLU A 183 7.27 29.11 -11.62
C GLU A 183 8.39 28.17 -11.14
N LEU A 184 8.63 28.10 -9.82
CA LEU A 184 9.58 27.16 -9.22
C LEU A 184 8.99 25.77 -9.00
N LEU A 185 7.65 25.66 -9.01
CA LEU A 185 6.99 24.38 -8.86
C LEU A 185 7.19 23.52 -10.13
N PRO A 186 7.22 22.18 -10.00
CA PRO A 186 7.17 21.25 -11.13
C PRO A 186 6.06 21.60 -12.12
N ALA A 187 6.32 21.44 -13.42
CA ALA A 187 5.35 21.74 -14.49
C ALA A 187 4.61 20.46 -14.92
N GLY A 188 3.29 20.54 -15.02
CA GLY A 188 2.38 19.46 -15.42
C GLY A 188 0.94 19.88 -15.18
N GLU A 189 -0.02 19.24 -15.83
CA GLU A 189 -1.47 19.52 -15.67
C GLU A 189 -1.95 19.11 -14.27
N ASP A 190 -1.68 19.95 -13.28
CA ASP A 190 -2.24 19.86 -11.92
C ASP A 190 -3.65 20.48 -11.82
N SER A 191 -4.26 20.90 -12.95
CA SER A 191 -5.58 21.55 -12.96
C SER A 191 -6.64 20.91 -13.87
N GLY A 192 -6.41 19.71 -14.39
CA GLY A 192 -7.44 18.98 -15.14
C GLY A 192 -6.83 17.99 -16.13
N TYR A 193 -7.36 16.77 -16.14
CA TYR A 193 -6.92 15.64 -16.97
C TYR A 193 -5.60 14.97 -16.56
N PHE A 194 -5.74 14.06 -15.59
CA PHE A 194 -4.73 13.17 -15.05
C PHE A 194 -4.12 12.21 -16.10
N GLY A 195 -3.05 12.65 -16.76
CA GLY A 195 -2.30 11.91 -17.79
C GLY A 195 -0.86 11.52 -17.39
N GLY A 196 -0.65 11.09 -16.15
CA GLY A 196 0.61 10.50 -15.67
C GLY A 196 0.32 9.31 -14.76
N ARG A 197 1.24 8.36 -14.59
CA ARG A 197 1.05 7.21 -13.69
C ARG A 197 1.14 7.70 -12.24
N ILE A 198 0.05 8.26 -11.72
CA ILE A 198 -0.05 8.75 -10.35
C ILE A 198 0.29 7.59 -9.40
N PRO A 199 1.25 7.78 -8.48
CA PRO A 199 1.61 6.74 -7.53
C PRO A 199 0.47 6.57 -6.51
N VAL A 200 -0.49 5.68 -6.80
CA VAL A 200 -1.54 5.31 -5.85
C VAL A 200 -0.96 4.39 -4.78
N VAL A 201 -1.29 4.68 -3.52
CA VAL A 201 -1.00 3.82 -2.37
C VAL A 201 -2.28 3.18 -1.84
N TYR A 202 -2.14 2.05 -1.15
CA TYR A 202 -3.25 1.25 -0.65
C TYR A 202 -3.11 1.07 0.86
N PRO A 203 -4.11 1.47 1.66
CA PRO A 203 -4.15 1.15 3.07
C PRO A 203 -4.10 -0.36 3.26
N ILE A 204 -3.12 -0.84 4.02
CA ILE A 204 -2.80 -2.28 4.14
C ILE A 204 -4.03 -3.07 4.63
N ARG A 205 -4.73 -2.54 5.63
CA ARG A 205 -5.93 -3.18 6.19
C ARG A 205 -7.04 -3.37 5.15
N GLN A 206 -7.37 -2.30 4.44
CA GLN A 206 -8.39 -2.33 3.38
C GLN A 206 -7.96 -3.24 2.22
N LEU A 207 -6.67 -3.24 1.86
CA LEU A 207 -6.12 -4.13 0.85
C LEU A 207 -6.26 -5.60 1.24
N LEU A 208 -5.94 -5.95 2.49
CA LEU A 208 -6.09 -7.31 3.01
C LEU A 208 -7.57 -7.73 3.06
N ALA A 209 -8.47 -6.86 3.49
CA ALA A 209 -9.91 -7.11 3.48
C ALA A 209 -10.44 -7.34 2.06
N MET A 210 -10.02 -6.53 1.09
CA MET A 210 -10.35 -6.73 -0.33
C MET A 210 -9.82 -8.06 -0.85
N ALA A 211 -8.55 -8.37 -0.59
CA ALA A 211 -7.92 -9.62 -1.01
C ALA A 211 -8.59 -10.85 -0.38
N TRP A 212 -9.02 -10.74 0.87
CA TRP A 212 -9.78 -11.77 1.59
C TRP A 212 -11.14 -12.02 0.95
N ALA A 213 -11.88 -10.96 0.64
CA ALA A 213 -13.19 -11.04 -0.03
C ALA A 213 -13.08 -11.69 -1.42
N VAL A 214 -12.17 -11.21 -2.27
CA VAL A 214 -12.02 -11.74 -3.65
C VAL A 214 -11.46 -13.17 -3.69
N SER A 215 -10.87 -13.64 -2.60
CA SER A 215 -10.38 -15.02 -2.45
C SER A 215 -11.33 -15.94 -1.69
N ASP A 216 -12.59 -15.52 -1.46
CA ASP A 216 -13.61 -16.34 -0.78
C ASP A 216 -13.12 -16.84 0.59
N GLY A 217 -12.73 -15.88 1.43
CA GLY A 217 -12.18 -16.17 2.76
C GLY A 217 -10.82 -16.85 2.71
N GLY A 218 -10.00 -16.55 1.69
CA GLY A 218 -8.69 -17.16 1.48
C GLY A 218 -8.72 -18.59 0.93
N THR A 219 -9.89 -19.20 0.69
CA THR A 219 -10.00 -20.56 0.16
C THR A 219 -9.60 -20.67 -1.31
N LYS A 220 -9.91 -19.63 -2.10
CA LYS A 220 -9.57 -19.48 -3.52
C LYS A 220 -8.34 -18.58 -3.72
N PHE A 221 -7.42 -18.57 -2.76
CA PHE A 221 -6.20 -17.78 -2.86
C PHE A 221 -5.28 -18.28 -3.98
N ILE A 222 -4.81 -17.37 -4.82
CA ILE A 222 -3.91 -17.63 -5.95
C ILE A 222 -2.68 -16.72 -5.83
N THR A 223 -1.50 -17.33 -5.67
CA THR A 223 -0.22 -16.62 -5.67
C THR A 223 0.11 -16.03 -7.04
N ALA A 224 1.00 -15.02 -7.07
CA ALA A 224 1.55 -14.49 -8.31
C ALA A 224 2.27 -15.56 -9.16
N THR A 225 2.94 -16.52 -8.50
CA THR A 225 3.62 -17.64 -9.17
C THR A 225 2.62 -18.62 -9.77
N GLN A 226 1.60 -19.05 -9.01
CA GLN A 226 0.55 -19.94 -9.54
C GLN A 226 -0.19 -19.33 -10.73
N ALA A 227 -0.46 -18.02 -10.69
CA ALA A 227 -1.10 -17.32 -11.79
C ALA A 227 -0.20 -17.30 -13.06
N ARG A 228 1.11 -17.10 -12.87
CA ARG A 228 2.09 -17.07 -13.97
C ARG A 228 2.32 -18.44 -14.60
N ASP A 229 2.37 -19.49 -13.78
CA ASP A 229 2.71 -20.85 -14.20
C ASP A 229 1.47 -21.63 -14.70
N SER A 230 0.28 -21.04 -14.58
CA SER A 230 -0.96 -21.62 -15.09
C SER A 230 -0.98 -21.62 -16.61
N TRP A 231 -1.32 -22.78 -17.20
CA TRP A 231 -1.57 -22.91 -18.64
C TRP A 231 -2.74 -22.03 -19.12
N LYS A 232 -3.71 -21.75 -18.24
CA LYS A 232 -4.82 -20.83 -18.53
C LYS A 232 -4.51 -19.45 -17.96
N PRO A 233 -4.84 -18.36 -18.68
CA PRO A 233 -4.65 -17.01 -18.17
C PRO A 233 -5.59 -16.80 -16.97
N ILE A 234 -5.00 -16.82 -15.77
CA ILE A 234 -5.68 -16.51 -14.52
C ILE A 234 -4.92 -15.37 -13.82
N SER A 235 -5.65 -14.55 -13.07
CA SER A 235 -5.07 -13.47 -12.28
C SER A 235 -4.74 -13.95 -10.86
N SER A 236 -3.66 -13.44 -10.29
CA SER A 236 -3.40 -13.63 -8.86
C SER A 236 -4.41 -12.89 -8.00
N THR A 237 -4.61 -13.32 -6.74
CA THR A 237 -5.52 -12.65 -5.81
C THR A 237 -5.19 -11.17 -5.65
N GLY A 238 -3.90 -10.80 -5.61
CA GLY A 238 -3.48 -9.39 -5.57
C GLY A 238 -3.89 -8.59 -6.80
N GLN A 239 -3.81 -9.19 -8.00
CA GLN A 239 -4.28 -8.53 -9.24
C GLN A 239 -5.80 -8.40 -9.28
N ILE A 240 -6.54 -9.40 -8.81
CA ILE A 240 -8.00 -9.34 -8.71
C ILE A 240 -8.41 -8.25 -7.72
N ALA A 241 -7.77 -8.18 -6.55
CA ALA A 241 -8.02 -7.15 -5.55
C ALA A 241 -7.79 -5.74 -6.13
N LEU A 242 -6.68 -5.52 -6.85
CA LEU A 242 -6.41 -4.25 -7.54
C LEU A 242 -7.41 -3.95 -8.65
N TYR A 243 -7.83 -4.96 -9.40
CA TYR A 243 -8.85 -4.79 -10.43
C TYR A 243 -10.18 -4.33 -9.82
N VAL A 244 -10.63 -4.96 -8.73
CA VAL A 244 -11.83 -4.52 -8.00
C VAL A 244 -11.66 -3.13 -7.39
N TRP A 245 -10.45 -2.81 -6.90
CA TRP A 245 -10.12 -1.50 -6.34
C TRP A 245 -10.25 -0.38 -7.37
N HIS A 246 -9.66 -0.56 -8.54
CA HIS A 246 -9.59 0.45 -9.60
C HIS A 246 -10.71 0.36 -10.63
N TRP A 247 -11.67 -0.54 -10.44
CA TRP A 247 -12.75 -0.71 -11.41
C TRP A 247 -13.58 0.56 -11.51
N GLU A 248 -13.78 1.02 -12.74
CA GLU A 248 -14.67 2.13 -13.10
C GLU A 248 -15.78 1.62 -14.03
N PRO A 249 -16.99 2.21 -13.99
CA PRO A 249 -18.13 1.80 -14.81
C PRO A 249 -17.99 2.26 -16.27
N ILE A 250 -16.85 1.97 -16.89
CA ILE A 250 -16.47 2.42 -18.23
C ILE A 250 -16.30 1.21 -19.15
N GLY A 251 -16.77 1.33 -20.39
CA GLY A 251 -16.59 0.32 -21.42
C GLY A 251 -17.74 -0.68 -21.54
N ARG A 252 -17.63 -1.56 -22.54
CA ARG A 252 -18.73 -2.42 -23.01
C ARG A 252 -19.17 -3.50 -22.01
N ASN A 253 -18.32 -3.86 -21.05
CA ASN A 253 -18.62 -4.90 -20.06
C ASN A 253 -19.02 -4.36 -18.69
N ALA A 254 -19.07 -3.03 -18.50
CA ALA A 254 -19.27 -2.42 -17.19
C ALA A 254 -20.54 -2.93 -16.49
N GLU A 255 -21.67 -3.03 -17.20
CA GLU A 255 -22.93 -3.54 -16.62
C GLU A 255 -22.86 -5.01 -16.18
N LYS A 256 -22.07 -5.82 -16.88
CA LYS A 256 -21.88 -7.24 -16.56
C LYS A 256 -20.94 -7.44 -15.38
N GLU A 257 -19.92 -6.60 -15.26
CA GLU A 257 -18.90 -6.68 -14.20
C GLU A 257 -19.40 -6.07 -12.89
N ARG A 258 -20.21 -5.00 -12.96
CA ARG A 258 -20.69 -4.24 -11.80
C ARG A 258 -21.25 -5.10 -10.66
N PRO A 259 -22.11 -6.10 -10.86
CA PRO A 259 -22.61 -6.93 -9.76
C PRO A 259 -21.52 -7.67 -9.00
N TYR A 260 -20.49 -8.18 -9.70
CA TYR A 260 -19.35 -8.83 -9.07
C TYR A 260 -18.52 -7.82 -8.28
N ILE A 261 -18.25 -6.65 -8.88
CA ILE A 261 -17.46 -5.59 -8.26
C ILE A 261 -18.14 -5.09 -6.98
N ASP A 262 -19.43 -4.76 -7.05
CA ASP A 262 -20.21 -4.27 -5.92
C ASP A 262 -20.27 -5.32 -4.80
N ALA A 263 -20.48 -6.59 -5.15
CA ALA A 263 -20.49 -7.69 -4.17
C ALA A 263 -19.14 -7.86 -3.46
N MET A 264 -18.02 -7.79 -4.19
CA MET A 264 -16.68 -7.91 -3.60
C MET A 264 -16.34 -6.72 -2.72
N ARG A 265 -16.73 -5.51 -3.12
CA ARG A 265 -16.52 -4.29 -2.32
C ARG A 265 -17.36 -4.30 -1.04
N ALA A 266 -18.63 -4.71 -1.14
CA ALA A 266 -19.49 -4.88 0.02
C ALA A 266 -19.00 -6.00 0.96
N ALA A 267 -18.49 -7.11 0.40
CA ALA A 267 -17.88 -8.16 1.20
C ALA A 267 -16.61 -7.68 1.91
N ALA A 268 -15.78 -6.87 1.24
CA ALA A 268 -14.57 -6.30 1.83
C ALA A 268 -14.86 -5.39 3.03
N THR A 269 -15.93 -4.58 2.99
CA THR A 269 -16.32 -3.73 4.13
C THR A 269 -16.91 -4.52 5.30
N GLN A 270 -17.35 -5.76 5.07
CA GLN A 270 -17.87 -6.66 6.10
C GLN A 270 -16.80 -7.55 6.73
N VAL A 271 -15.55 -7.51 6.25
CA VAL A 271 -14.45 -8.27 6.87
C VAL A 271 -14.15 -7.69 8.24
N SER A 272 -14.27 -8.50 9.29
CA SER A 272 -13.94 -8.09 10.66
C SER A 272 -12.45 -7.75 10.81
N ASP A 273 -12.15 -6.73 11.63
CA ASP A 273 -10.77 -6.36 11.98
C ASP A 273 -9.97 -7.54 12.55
N ASP A 274 -10.60 -8.46 13.30
CA ASP A 274 -9.95 -9.66 13.84
C ASP A 274 -9.29 -10.53 12.76
N ILE A 275 -9.90 -10.65 11.58
CA ILE A 275 -9.35 -11.43 10.47
C ILE A 275 -8.13 -10.72 9.89
N VAL A 276 -8.20 -9.40 9.77
CA VAL A 276 -7.10 -8.57 9.26
C VAL A 276 -5.93 -8.60 10.25
N ASP A 277 -6.21 -8.54 11.55
CA ASP A 277 -5.24 -8.64 12.62
C ASP A 277 -4.59 -10.02 12.65
N GLU A 278 -5.36 -11.09 12.44
CA GLU A 278 -4.83 -12.45 12.30
C GLU A 278 -3.85 -12.56 11.11
N LEU A 279 -4.21 -11.97 9.96
CA LEU A 279 -3.34 -11.95 8.78
C LEU A 279 -2.04 -11.18 9.04
N LEU A 280 -2.13 -10.02 9.70
CA LEU A 280 -0.97 -9.21 10.07
C LEU A 280 -0.09 -9.91 11.11
N ALA A 281 -0.68 -10.56 12.10
CA ALA A 281 0.04 -11.36 13.09
C ALA A 281 0.78 -12.55 12.44
N GLY A 282 0.23 -13.09 11.34
CA GLY A 282 0.90 -14.10 10.51
C GLY A 282 2.29 -13.67 10.03
N ALA A 283 2.55 -12.37 9.85
CA ALA A 283 3.87 -11.85 9.48
C ALA A 283 4.95 -12.17 10.53
N GLN A 284 4.59 -12.29 11.81
CA GLN A 284 5.51 -12.61 12.90
C GLN A 284 6.03 -14.04 12.84
N THR A 285 5.37 -14.91 12.08
CA THR A 285 5.82 -16.30 11.87
C THR A 285 6.93 -16.43 10.82
N LEU A 286 7.25 -15.33 10.12
CA LEU A 286 8.27 -15.27 9.09
C LEU A 286 9.65 -15.05 9.71
N ASP A 287 10.67 -15.73 9.19
CA ASP A 287 12.05 -15.50 9.61
C ASP A 287 12.53 -14.15 9.07
N PRO A 288 12.85 -13.17 9.93
CA PRO A 288 13.32 -11.85 9.51
C PRO A 288 14.71 -11.90 8.85
N ASN A 289 15.47 -12.99 9.01
CA ASN A 289 16.78 -13.15 8.39
C ASN A 289 16.71 -13.65 6.93
N HIS A 290 15.51 -14.02 6.46
CA HIS A 290 15.27 -14.35 5.06
C HIS A 290 14.68 -13.15 4.31
N ASP A 291 15.06 -12.97 3.04
CA ASP A 291 14.63 -11.86 2.18
C ASP A 291 13.11 -11.66 2.17
N TYR A 292 12.33 -12.74 2.16
CA TYR A 292 10.87 -12.66 2.18
C TYR A 292 10.34 -12.06 3.49
N GLY A 293 10.89 -12.46 4.64
CA GLY A 293 10.52 -11.92 5.94
C GLY A 293 10.95 -10.46 6.11
N ALA A 294 12.17 -10.12 5.70
CA ALA A 294 12.68 -8.75 5.70
C ALA A 294 11.84 -7.82 4.81
N ASN A 295 11.50 -8.25 3.60
CA ASN A 295 10.65 -7.48 2.68
C ASN A 295 9.23 -7.31 3.24
N MET A 296 8.66 -8.33 3.88
CA MET A 296 7.35 -8.23 4.51
C MET A 296 7.38 -7.22 5.66
N ALA A 297 8.38 -7.28 6.54
CA ALA A 297 8.55 -6.33 7.63
C ALA A 297 8.69 -4.89 7.10
N ALA A 298 9.47 -4.67 6.03
CA ALA A 298 9.61 -3.37 5.39
C ALA A 298 8.29 -2.87 4.78
N ALA A 299 7.50 -3.74 4.14
CA ALA A 299 6.22 -3.38 3.56
C ALA A 299 5.15 -3.06 4.63
N LEU A 300 5.21 -3.70 5.79
CA LEU A 300 4.28 -3.51 6.92
C LEU A 300 4.73 -2.43 7.92
N ALA A 301 5.90 -1.82 7.71
CA ALA A 301 6.42 -0.77 8.60
C ALA A 301 5.62 0.55 8.51
N GLY A 302 4.88 0.76 7.42
CA GLY A 302 3.94 1.86 7.25
C GLY A 302 2.50 1.38 7.16
N GLU A 303 1.56 2.32 7.07
CA GLU A 303 0.12 2.02 6.96
C GLU A 303 -0.33 1.72 5.53
N ASN A 304 0.47 2.13 4.54
CA ASN A 304 0.13 2.11 3.12
C ASN A 304 1.24 1.43 2.31
N VAL A 305 0.84 0.74 1.24
CA VAL A 305 1.77 0.13 0.28
C VAL A 305 1.53 0.61 -1.14
N THR A 306 2.58 0.60 -1.97
CA THR A 306 2.43 0.84 -3.42
C THR A 306 1.96 -0.42 -4.14
N ALA A 307 1.51 -0.27 -5.39
CA ALA A 307 1.08 -1.39 -6.23
C ALA A 307 2.16 -2.50 -6.39
N ARG A 308 3.44 -2.14 -6.26
CA ARG A 308 4.56 -3.10 -6.36
C ARG A 308 4.60 -4.08 -5.20
N SER A 309 4.17 -3.66 -4.01
CA SER A 309 4.22 -4.46 -2.79
C SER A 309 2.91 -5.17 -2.48
N VAL A 310 1.85 -4.95 -3.29
CA VAL A 310 0.53 -5.58 -3.08
C VAL A 310 0.62 -7.10 -3.06
N GLY A 311 1.31 -7.69 -4.04
CA GLY A 311 1.45 -9.15 -4.10
C GLY A 311 2.15 -9.74 -2.88
N LEU A 312 3.08 -8.98 -2.28
CA LEU A 312 3.78 -9.38 -1.06
C LEU A 312 2.84 -9.31 0.16
N VAL A 313 2.18 -8.17 0.40
CA VAL A 313 1.26 -8.03 1.55
C VAL A 313 0.10 -9.04 1.47
N VAL A 314 -0.50 -9.18 0.29
CA VAL A 314 -1.62 -10.12 0.06
C VAL A 314 -1.20 -11.58 0.28
N SER A 315 0.09 -11.91 0.18
CA SER A 315 0.58 -13.27 0.45
C SER A 315 0.50 -13.71 1.92
N LEU A 316 0.20 -12.79 2.86
CA LEU A 316 -0.12 -13.15 4.25
C LEU A 316 -1.29 -14.13 4.37
N ILE A 317 -2.22 -14.12 3.41
CA ILE A 317 -3.31 -15.12 3.33
C ILE A 317 -2.73 -16.53 3.17
N ALA A 318 -1.71 -16.72 2.33
CA ALA A 318 -1.05 -18.02 2.18
C ALA A 318 -0.25 -18.41 3.42
N VAL A 319 0.36 -17.44 4.11
CA VAL A 319 1.08 -17.67 5.38
C VAL A 319 0.12 -18.23 6.42
N ARG A 320 -1.02 -17.57 6.64
CA ARG A 320 -2.10 -18.04 7.52
C ARG A 320 -2.60 -19.43 7.14
N ASN A 321 -2.92 -19.65 5.87
CA ASN A 321 -3.40 -20.95 5.37
C ASN A 321 -2.37 -22.08 5.58
N ARG A 322 -1.07 -21.78 5.57
CA ARG A 322 -0.02 -22.75 5.87
C ARG A 322 0.02 -23.09 7.36
N VAL A 323 -0.10 -22.10 8.23
CA VAL A 323 -0.15 -22.31 9.69
C VAL A 323 -1.36 -23.17 10.05
N LEU A 324 -2.56 -22.81 9.59
CA LEU A 324 -3.77 -23.56 9.86
C LEU A 324 -3.72 -25.01 9.36
N ARG A 325 -3.16 -25.25 8.17
CA ARG A 325 -2.96 -26.62 7.67
C ARG A 325 -2.01 -27.41 8.54
N LYS A 326 -0.88 -26.83 8.95
CA LYS A 326 0.08 -27.48 9.84
C LYS A 326 -0.56 -27.82 11.19
N ASP A 327 -1.34 -26.91 11.76
CA ASP A 327 -2.03 -27.14 13.03
C ASP A 327 -3.11 -28.21 12.91
N ALA A 328 -3.85 -28.23 11.79
CA ALA A 328 -4.82 -29.28 11.49
C ALA A 328 -4.15 -30.64 11.31
N GLU A 329 -3.02 -30.71 10.60
CA GLU A 329 -2.21 -31.93 10.45
C GLU A 329 -1.70 -32.43 11.80
N VAL A 330 -1.18 -31.55 12.66
CA VAL A 330 -0.72 -31.90 14.01
C VAL A 330 -1.88 -32.41 14.87
N LYS A 331 -3.03 -31.74 14.86
CA LYS A 331 -4.22 -32.16 15.60
C LYS A 331 -4.74 -33.51 15.11
N ALA A 332 -4.85 -33.70 13.79
CA ALA A 332 -5.27 -34.96 13.19
C ALA A 332 -4.29 -36.10 13.53
N HIS A 333 -2.98 -35.82 13.50
CA HIS A 333 -1.96 -36.77 13.90
C HIS A 333 -2.06 -37.12 15.39
N ALA A 334 -2.21 -36.14 16.29
CA ALA A 334 -2.37 -36.36 17.72
C ALA A 334 -3.64 -37.17 18.04
N GLN A 335 -4.75 -36.90 17.34
CA GLN A 335 -5.98 -37.69 17.45
C GLN A 335 -5.76 -39.13 16.97
N ALA A 336 -5.07 -39.32 15.84
CA ALA A 336 -4.73 -40.66 15.33
C ALA A 336 -3.83 -41.43 16.30
N VAL A 337 -2.88 -40.76 16.96
CA VAL A 337 -2.03 -41.35 18.02
C VAL A 337 -2.88 -41.75 19.23
N ALA A 338 -3.73 -40.85 19.72
CA ALA A 338 -4.57 -41.10 20.90
C ALA A 338 -5.58 -42.23 20.69
N ALA A 339 -6.17 -42.33 19.49
CA ALA A 339 -7.10 -43.40 19.11
C ALA A 339 -6.39 -44.71 18.69
N SER A 340 -5.06 -44.74 18.63
CA SER A 340 -4.34 -45.93 18.19
C SER A 340 -4.19 -46.96 19.32
N GLU A 341 -4.61 -48.18 19.03
CA GLU A 341 -4.48 -49.34 19.91
C GLU A 341 -3.96 -50.56 19.14
N TRP A 342 -3.17 -51.38 19.82
CA TRP A 342 -2.77 -52.68 19.28
C TRP A 342 -3.93 -53.67 19.32
N ILE A 343 -3.96 -54.59 18.35
CA ILE A 343 -4.96 -55.66 18.29
C ILE A 343 -4.30 -57.01 18.57
N GLY A 344 -4.85 -57.72 19.56
CA GLY A 344 -4.29 -58.98 20.04
C GLY A 344 -2.94 -58.85 20.76
N GLN A 345 -2.49 -59.94 21.35
CA GLN A 345 -1.17 -60.08 21.98
C GLN A 345 -0.21 -60.85 21.07
N PRO A 346 1.13 -60.70 21.22
CA PRO A 346 2.09 -61.52 20.48
C PRO A 346 1.76 -63.01 20.55
N LYS A 347 1.76 -63.67 19.38
CA LYS A 347 1.35 -65.06 19.09
C LYS A 347 -0.16 -65.29 18.94
N ASP A 348 -1.01 -64.31 19.20
CA ASP A 348 -2.44 -64.44 18.94
C ASP A 348 -2.72 -64.61 17.44
N LYS A 349 -3.79 -65.35 17.15
CA LYS A 349 -4.28 -65.52 15.79
C LYS A 349 -5.42 -64.53 15.55
N LEU A 350 -5.26 -63.67 14.56
CA LEU A 350 -6.33 -62.82 14.07
C LEU A 350 -6.99 -63.53 12.89
N THR A 351 -8.29 -63.72 12.94
CA THR A 351 -9.10 -64.35 11.89
C THR A 351 -10.37 -63.55 11.70
N ASP A 352 -10.94 -63.64 10.50
CA ASP A 352 -12.25 -63.09 10.17
C ASP A 352 -12.37 -61.56 10.40
N LEU A 353 -11.32 -60.81 9.99
CA LEU A 353 -11.31 -59.35 10.04
C LEU A 353 -11.44 -58.75 8.64
N GLU A 354 -12.29 -57.75 8.49
CA GLU A 354 -12.27 -56.90 7.29
C GLU A 354 -11.18 -55.83 7.43
N VAL A 355 -10.35 -55.72 6.39
CA VAL A 355 -9.24 -54.79 6.36
C VAL A 355 -9.18 -54.04 5.03
N THR A 356 -8.92 -52.74 5.10
CA THR A 356 -8.64 -51.91 3.92
C THR A 356 -7.14 -51.69 3.82
N VAL A 357 -6.57 -51.94 2.63
CA VAL A 357 -5.14 -51.74 2.38
C VAL A 357 -4.88 -50.24 2.21
N GLN A 358 -4.10 -49.65 3.12
CA GLN A 358 -3.74 -48.23 3.07
C GLN A 358 -2.51 -47.97 2.22
N THR A 359 -1.55 -48.88 2.22
CA THR A 359 -0.26 -48.69 1.56
C THR A 359 0.36 -50.04 1.18
N VAL A 360 0.85 -50.13 -0.05
CA VAL A 360 1.67 -51.24 -0.54
C VAL A 360 3.02 -50.66 -0.99
N LEU A 361 4.11 -51.09 -0.35
CA LEU A 361 5.46 -50.64 -0.64
C LEU A 361 6.34 -51.83 -1.03
N TYR A 362 7.05 -51.70 -2.15
CA TYR A 362 8.06 -52.68 -2.57
C TYR A 362 9.42 -52.24 -2.07
N VAL A 363 10.11 -53.12 -1.35
CA VAL A 363 11.44 -52.89 -0.82
C VAL A 363 12.38 -53.89 -1.45
N ASP A 364 13.23 -53.42 -2.35
CA ASP A 364 14.26 -54.24 -2.98
C ASP A 364 15.44 -54.42 -2.03
N GLY A 365 15.83 -55.67 -1.81
CA GLY A 365 16.99 -56.03 -0.99
C GLY A 365 18.30 -55.78 -1.72
N TYR A 366 19.32 -55.30 -0.99
CA TYR A 366 20.67 -55.06 -1.50
C TYR A 366 21.43 -56.34 -1.93
N SER A 367 20.94 -57.52 -1.56
CA SER A 367 21.54 -58.82 -1.91
C SER A 367 20.47 -59.78 -2.42
N TYR A 368 20.84 -60.62 -3.40
CA TYR A 368 20.00 -61.68 -3.98
C TYR A 368 18.74 -61.26 -4.76
N ASN A 369 18.61 -60.00 -5.17
CA ASN A 369 17.49 -59.54 -6.03
C ASN A 369 16.10 -59.85 -5.45
N SER A 370 15.98 -59.92 -4.11
CA SER A 370 14.73 -60.21 -3.41
C SER A 370 13.93 -58.92 -3.18
N THR A 371 12.71 -58.85 -3.71
CA THR A 371 11.76 -57.79 -3.39
C THR A 371 10.86 -58.27 -2.25
N ASP A 372 10.79 -57.51 -1.15
CA ASP A 372 9.79 -57.71 -0.10
C ASP A 372 8.64 -56.71 -0.31
N THR A 373 7.41 -57.12 0.02
CA THR A 373 6.25 -56.23 0.02
C THR A 373 5.85 -55.89 1.45
N ILE A 374 5.79 -54.59 1.78
CA ILE A 374 5.22 -54.08 3.02
C ILE A 374 3.78 -53.65 2.74
N VAL A 375 2.83 -54.27 3.43
CA VAL A 375 1.41 -53.95 3.37
C VAL A 375 1.00 -53.34 4.71
N VAL A 376 0.46 -52.13 4.68
CA VAL A 376 -0.18 -51.49 5.83
C VAL A 376 -1.68 -51.53 5.62
N MET A 377 -2.39 -52.10 6.59
CA MET A 377 -3.82 -52.34 6.52
C MET A 377 -4.51 -51.69 7.71
N ARG A 378 -5.75 -51.26 7.53
CA ARG A 378 -6.60 -50.74 8.60
C ARG A 378 -7.85 -51.60 8.75
N THR A 379 -8.14 -52.04 9.98
CA THR A 379 -9.38 -52.76 10.29
C THR A 379 -10.59 -51.81 10.27
N ALA A 380 -11.81 -52.35 10.19
CA ALA A 380 -13.04 -51.57 10.36
C ALA A 380 -13.08 -50.76 11.67
N ASP A 381 -12.56 -51.35 12.76
CA ASP A 381 -12.45 -50.71 14.08
C ASP A 381 -11.31 -49.68 14.18
N GLY A 382 -10.56 -49.46 13.10
CA GLY A 382 -9.55 -48.40 13.01
C GLY A 382 -8.12 -48.80 13.43
N HIS A 383 -7.89 -50.06 13.84
CA HIS A 383 -6.57 -50.58 14.19
C HIS A 383 -5.68 -50.73 12.96
N VAL A 384 -4.37 -50.49 13.14
CA VAL A 384 -3.39 -50.58 12.07
C VAL A 384 -2.61 -51.90 12.16
N LEU A 385 -2.64 -52.67 11.07
CA LEU A 385 -1.87 -53.89 10.89
C LEU A 385 -0.73 -53.65 9.90
N LYS A 386 0.47 -54.14 10.23
CA LYS A 386 1.63 -54.10 9.35
C LYS A 386 2.06 -55.50 9.01
N TRP A 387 2.10 -55.83 7.72
CA TRP A 387 2.57 -57.11 7.24
C TRP A 387 3.78 -56.92 6.32
N LYS A 388 4.88 -57.59 6.63
CA LYS A 388 6.01 -57.74 5.72
C LYS A 388 5.93 -59.12 5.06
N ALA A 389 5.61 -59.14 3.78
CA ALA A 389 5.55 -60.33 2.96
C ALA A 389 6.83 -60.48 2.14
N SER A 390 7.29 -61.72 1.96
CA SER A 390 8.43 -62.04 1.11
C SER A 390 7.98 -62.17 -0.34
N GLY A 391 8.71 -61.57 -1.27
CA GLY A 391 8.33 -61.56 -2.69
C GLY A 391 7.42 -60.39 -3.04
N ARG A 392 7.19 -60.24 -4.34
CA ARG A 392 6.36 -59.17 -4.91
C ARG A 392 4.91 -59.61 -5.01
N HIS A 393 4.02 -58.94 -4.27
CA HIS A 393 2.58 -59.20 -4.26
C HIS A 393 1.81 -58.15 -5.08
N ASN A 394 1.68 -58.36 -6.39
CA ASN A 394 0.98 -57.43 -7.30
C ASN A 394 -0.54 -57.57 -7.23
N GLU A 395 -1.05 -58.65 -6.63
CA GLU A 395 -2.47 -58.93 -6.43
C GLU A 395 -3.11 -58.12 -5.29
N ILE A 396 -2.29 -57.42 -4.50
CA ILE A 396 -2.75 -56.58 -3.40
C ILE A 396 -2.81 -55.13 -3.88
N GLU A 397 -4.02 -54.59 -3.96
CA GLU A 397 -4.27 -53.24 -4.45
C GLU A 397 -4.43 -52.25 -3.30
N GLN A 398 -3.75 -51.11 -3.40
CA GLN A 398 -3.91 -50.01 -2.43
C GLN A 398 -5.31 -49.39 -2.57
N GLY A 399 -6.02 -49.26 -1.45
CA GLY A 399 -7.38 -48.74 -1.37
C GLY A 399 -8.47 -49.82 -1.41
N ALA A 400 -8.14 -51.04 -1.82
CA ALA A 400 -9.10 -52.15 -1.84
C ALA A 400 -9.31 -52.78 -0.45
N SER A 401 -10.50 -53.32 -0.24
CA SER A 401 -10.89 -54.05 0.96
C SER A 401 -10.72 -55.56 0.78
N TYR A 402 -10.16 -56.20 1.79
CA TYR A 402 -9.87 -57.63 1.83
C TYR A 402 -10.42 -58.25 3.12
N HIS A 403 -10.81 -59.51 3.03
CA HIS A 403 -11.05 -60.35 4.18
C HIS A 403 -9.72 -60.95 4.65
N LEU A 404 -9.34 -60.72 5.90
CA LEU A 404 -8.18 -61.30 6.55
C LEU A 404 -8.55 -62.65 7.15
N ASP A 405 -8.44 -63.71 6.34
CA ASP A 405 -8.77 -65.08 6.74
C ASP A 405 -7.90 -65.56 7.92
N ARG A 406 -6.62 -65.18 7.92
CA ARG A 406 -5.68 -65.54 8.98
C ARG A 406 -4.51 -64.58 9.03
N ALA A 407 -4.11 -64.19 10.22
CA ALA A 407 -2.82 -63.61 10.54
C ALA A 407 -2.37 -64.08 11.93
N THR A 408 -1.07 -64.03 12.20
CA THR A 408 -0.54 -64.23 13.56
C THR A 408 0.17 -62.95 13.99
N VAL A 409 -0.16 -62.44 15.18
CA VAL A 409 0.52 -61.29 15.76
C VAL A 409 1.96 -61.68 16.06
N LYS A 410 2.91 -60.98 15.46
CA LYS A 410 4.34 -61.18 15.72
C LYS A 410 4.77 -60.33 16.90
N GLU A 411 4.51 -59.03 16.83
CA GLU A 411 4.96 -58.04 17.80
C GLU A 411 4.11 -56.77 17.72
N HIS A 412 4.06 -56.04 18.83
CA HIS A 412 3.55 -54.68 18.87
C HIS A 412 4.64 -53.73 18.40
N GLY A 413 4.25 -52.80 17.53
CA GLY A 413 5.12 -51.77 17.02
C GLY A 413 4.49 -50.39 17.16
N GLU A 414 5.31 -49.39 16.90
CA GLU A 414 4.89 -48.00 16.85
C GLU A 414 5.59 -47.33 15.67
N TYR A 415 4.85 -46.53 14.90
CA TYR A 415 5.41 -45.74 13.82
C TYR A 415 4.86 -44.33 13.90
N ARG A 416 5.75 -43.36 14.12
CA ARG A 416 5.39 -41.94 14.35
C ARG A 416 4.31 -41.80 15.43
N GLY A 417 4.47 -42.43 16.60
CA GLY A 417 3.46 -42.35 17.68
C GLY A 417 2.25 -43.27 17.51
N ILE A 418 1.94 -43.75 16.31
CA ILE A 418 0.76 -44.56 16.04
C ILE A 418 1.08 -46.02 16.36
N LYS A 419 0.29 -46.63 17.25
CA LYS A 419 0.38 -48.06 17.57
C LYS A 419 -0.01 -48.91 16.36
N GLN A 420 0.86 -49.85 15.99
CA GLN A 420 0.65 -50.78 14.87
C GLN A 420 0.93 -52.20 15.32
N THR A 421 0.13 -53.15 14.86
CA THR A 421 0.35 -54.57 15.15
C THR A 421 1.05 -55.22 13.98
N THR A 422 2.29 -55.68 14.19
CA THR A 422 3.02 -56.40 13.15
C THR A 422 2.51 -57.83 13.09
N VAL A 423 2.01 -58.22 11.92
CA VAL A 423 1.43 -59.53 11.67
C VAL A 423 2.27 -60.32 10.66
N ILE A 424 2.25 -61.64 10.79
CA ILE A 424 2.91 -62.59 9.91
C ILE A 424 1.93 -63.67 9.46
N ARG A 425 2.31 -64.39 8.40
CA ARG A 425 1.54 -65.49 7.82
C ARG A 425 0.11 -65.07 7.47
N CYS A 426 -0.01 -63.85 6.93
CA CYS A 426 -1.29 -63.29 6.51
C CYS A 426 -1.83 -64.02 5.29
N LYS A 427 -3.13 -64.24 5.26
CA LYS A 427 -3.88 -64.69 4.09
C LYS A 427 -5.02 -63.69 3.87
N LEU A 428 -4.99 -63.02 2.73
CA LEU A 428 -5.99 -62.05 2.31
C LEU A 428 -6.81 -62.63 1.17
N THR A 429 -8.12 -62.48 1.25
CA THR A 429 -9.06 -62.83 0.18
C THR A 429 -9.81 -61.57 -0.23
N PRO A 430 -9.89 -61.21 -1.53
CA PRO A 430 -10.65 -60.04 -1.96
C PRO A 430 -12.10 -60.11 -1.48
N VAL A 431 -12.63 -59.03 -0.91
CA VAL A 431 -14.06 -58.93 -0.67
C VAL A 431 -14.71 -58.76 -2.04
N ALA A 432 -15.56 -59.71 -2.46
CA ALA A 432 -16.28 -59.57 -3.71
C ALA A 432 -17.07 -58.26 -3.68
N GLU A 433 -16.80 -57.37 -4.64
CA GLU A 433 -17.62 -56.19 -4.85
C GLU A 433 -19.07 -56.65 -4.99
N ALA A 434 -19.95 -56.19 -4.09
CA ALA A 434 -21.37 -56.26 -4.34
C ALA A 434 -21.60 -55.49 -5.64
N ALA A 435 -21.87 -56.21 -6.73
CA ALA A 435 -22.23 -55.63 -8.01
C ALA A 435 -23.36 -54.61 -7.77
N ALA A 436 -23.04 -53.34 -7.97
CA ALA A 436 -24.00 -52.24 -7.93
C ALA A 436 -24.92 -52.27 -9.14
#